data_AF-A0A8X6K5S6-F1
#
_entry.id   AF-A0A8X6K5S6-F1
#
_cell.length_a   1.000
_cell.length_b   1.000
_cell.length_c   1.000
_cell.angle_alpha   90.00
_cell.angle_beta   90.00
_cell.angle_gamma   90.00
#
_symmetry.space_group_name_H-M   'P 1'
#
loop_
_entity.id
_entity.type
_entity.pdbx_description
1 polymer ?
#
loop_
_entity_poly.entity_id
_entity_poly.type
_entity_poly.pdbx_seq_one_letter_code
_entity_poly.pdbx_strand_id
1 'polypeptide(L)'
;MANNDQTNLAVNTNDQIPSEPYIIAFDSENGMRIEAWLQFFNNACKLNNTDNWKTLNISKYLKGSAVTHYINSCLNISNFDDLCNILVKISKNLT
;
A
#
# COMPACT_ATOMS: atom_id res chain seq x y z
N MET A 1 55.15 -10.04 -9.01
CA MET A 1 53.91 -10.30 -9.75
C MET A 1 52.79 -10.37 -8.72
N ALA A 2 52.04 -9.28 -8.57
CA ALA A 2 50.90 -9.23 -7.65
C ALA A 2 49.66 -9.72 -8.42
N ASN A 3 49.01 -10.74 -7.87
CA ASN A 3 47.79 -11.31 -8.43
C ASN A 3 46.66 -10.28 -8.37
N ASN A 4 46.01 -10.17 -9.51
CA ASN A 4 44.97 -9.27 -9.90
C ASN A 4 43.61 -9.80 -9.43
N ASP A 5 43.31 -9.59 -8.16
CA ASP A 5 41.95 -9.64 -7.63
C ASP A 5 41.24 -8.32 -7.94
N GLN A 6 40.60 -8.26 -9.10
CA GLN A 6 39.43 -7.39 -9.27
C GLN A 6 38.30 -8.27 -9.79
N THR A 7 37.53 -8.77 -8.83
CA THR A 7 36.22 -9.36 -9.04
C THR A 7 35.38 -8.38 -9.84
N ASN A 8 35.10 -8.76 -11.09
CA ASN A 8 34.17 -8.09 -11.96
C ASN A 8 32.77 -8.34 -11.43
N LEU A 9 32.36 -7.61 -10.39
CA LEU A 9 30.97 -7.45 -10.03
C LEU A 9 30.36 -6.54 -11.10
N ALA A 10 29.98 -7.15 -12.23
CA ALA A 10 29.03 -6.56 -13.14
C ALA A 10 27.72 -6.40 -12.34
N VAL A 11 27.56 -5.24 -11.70
CA VAL A 11 26.29 -4.80 -11.15
C VAL A 11 25.37 -4.65 -12.34
N ASN A 12 24.56 -5.67 -12.59
CA ASN A 12 23.44 -5.58 -13.49
C ASN A 12 22.50 -4.49 -12.95
N THR A 13 22.56 -3.32 -13.56
CA THR A 13 21.74 -2.14 -13.21
C THR A 13 20.30 -2.22 -13.73
N ASN A 14 19.77 -3.42 -14.01
CA ASN A 14 18.36 -3.61 -14.34
C ASN A 14 17.52 -4.30 -13.26
N ASP A 15 18.05 -4.46 -12.04
CA ASP A 15 17.17 -4.63 -10.88
C ASP A 15 16.52 -3.27 -10.58
N GLN A 16 15.54 -2.89 -11.40
CA GLN A 16 14.54 -1.92 -10.98
C GLN A 16 13.90 -2.52 -9.73
N ILE A 17 14.39 -2.12 -8.55
CA ILE A 17 13.58 -2.14 -7.34
C ILE A 17 12.26 -1.48 -7.77
N PRO A 18 11.12 -2.19 -7.74
CA PRO A 18 9.86 -1.57 -8.12
C PRO A 18 9.75 -0.29 -7.32
N SER A 19 9.78 0.86 -8.00
CA SER A 19 9.67 2.14 -7.32
C SER A 19 8.38 2.09 -6.53
N GLU A 20 8.46 2.24 -5.19
CA GLU A 20 7.26 2.20 -4.36
C GLU A 20 6.22 3.17 -4.95
N PRO A 21 4.95 2.74 -5.07
CA PRO A 21 3.93 3.58 -5.64
C PRO A 21 3.79 4.85 -4.82
N TYR A 22 3.72 6.01 -5.49
CA TYR A 22 3.40 7.26 -4.82
C TYR A 22 1.92 7.25 -4.42
N ILE A 23 1.64 7.02 -3.14
CA ILE A 23 0.30 6.91 -2.59
C ILE A 23 0.07 8.03 -1.57
N ILE A 24 -0.93 8.86 -1.84
CA ILE A 24 -1.45 9.85 -0.90
C ILE A 24 -2.24 9.12 0.18
N ALA A 25 -1.99 9.45 1.46
CA ALA A 25 -2.72 8.85 2.56
C ALA A 25 -4.20 9.27 2.56
N PHE A 26 -5.08 8.33 2.90
CA PHE A 26 -6.50 8.56 3.12
C PHE A 26 -6.70 9.51 4.30
N ASP A 27 -7.51 10.53 4.07
CA ASP A 27 -7.77 11.59 5.03
C ASP A 27 -9.26 11.97 5.00
N SER A 28 -10.04 11.29 5.84
CA SER A 28 -11.48 11.53 5.96
C SER A 28 -11.82 12.90 6.55
N GLU A 29 -10.92 13.47 7.36
CA GLU A 29 -11.14 14.76 8.02
C GLU A 29 -11.12 15.92 7.01
N ASN A 30 -10.39 15.75 5.90
CA ASN A 30 -10.35 16.69 4.78
C ASN A 30 -11.35 16.35 3.65
N GLY A 31 -12.40 15.56 3.94
CA GLY A 31 -13.48 15.28 3.00
C GLY A 31 -13.13 14.28 1.89
N MET A 32 -12.03 13.54 2.03
CA MET A 32 -11.67 12.50 1.07
C MET A 32 -12.68 11.35 1.13
N ARG A 33 -13.22 10.98 -0.03
CA ARG A 33 -14.15 9.85 -0.14
C ARG A 33 -13.39 8.53 -0.26
N ILE A 34 -13.70 7.56 0.60
CA ILE A 34 -12.99 6.28 0.65
C ILE A 34 -13.08 5.52 -0.68
N GLU A 35 -14.21 5.60 -1.39
CA GLU A 35 -14.36 4.84 -2.65
C GLU A 35 -13.44 5.39 -3.73
N ALA A 36 -13.34 6.73 -3.82
CA ALA A 36 -12.43 7.38 -4.76
C ALA A 36 -10.97 7.10 -4.39
N TRP A 37 -10.65 7.12 -3.09
CA TRP A 37 -9.31 6.81 -2.61
C TRP A 37 -8.91 5.35 -2.87
N LEU A 38 -9.80 4.38 -2.63
CA LEU A 38 -9.53 2.96 -2.91
C LEU A 38 -9.32 2.70 -4.41
N GLN A 39 -10.09 3.37 -5.28
CA GLN A 39 -9.86 3.31 -6.72
C GLN A 39 -8.49 3.87 -7.10
N PHE A 40 -8.11 5.02 -6.53
CA PHE A 40 -6.78 5.61 -6.73
C PHE A 40 -5.67 4.67 -6.23
N PHE A 41 -5.78 4.15 -5.01
CA PHE A 41 -4.83 3.22 -4.40
C PHE A 41 -4.64 1.97 -5.26
N ASN A 42 -5.74 1.36 -5.72
CA ASN A 42 -5.68 0.17 -6.55
C ASN A 42 -5.00 0.47 -7.90
N ASN A 43 -5.31 1.62 -8.52
CA ASN A 43 -4.68 2.06 -9.76
C ASN A 43 -3.17 2.33 -9.59
N ALA A 44 -2.77 2.99 -8.50
CA ALA A 44 -1.37 3.25 -8.18
C ALA A 44 -0.57 1.95 -7.96
N CYS A 45 -1.23 0.87 -7.54
CA CYS A 45 -0.62 -0.44 -7.30
C CYS A 45 -0.58 -1.36 -8.53
N LYS A 46 -1.26 -1.04 -9.64
CA LYS A 46 -1.45 -1.95 -10.79
C LYS A 46 -0.18 -2.44 -11.47
N LEU A 47 0.89 -1.65 -11.43
CA LEU A 47 2.07 -1.93 -12.26
C LEU A 47 2.99 -2.99 -11.63
N ASN A 48 3.06 -3.11 -10.29
CA ASN A 48 4.06 -3.97 -9.64
C ASN A 48 3.64 -4.60 -8.29
N ASN A 49 2.44 -4.32 -7.77
CA ASN A 49 2.06 -4.73 -6.41
C ASN A 49 0.92 -5.75 -6.41
N THR A 50 1.18 -6.91 -5.80
CA THR A 50 0.20 -7.98 -5.61
C THR A 50 -0.88 -7.59 -4.61
N ASP A 51 -2.02 -8.28 -4.61
CA ASP A 51 -3.06 -8.06 -3.60
C ASP A 51 -2.55 -8.32 -2.18
N ASN A 52 -1.60 -9.25 -2.02
CA ASN A 52 -0.91 -9.46 -0.75
C ASN A 52 -0.12 -8.21 -0.31
N TRP A 53 0.62 -7.57 -1.23
CA TRP A 53 1.31 -6.32 -0.93
C TRP A 53 0.32 -5.22 -0.52
N LYS A 54 -0.79 -5.10 -1.24
CA LYS A 54 -1.84 -4.10 -0.95
C LYS A 54 -2.40 -4.28 0.45
N THR A 55 -2.80 -5.50 0.82
CA THR A 55 -3.34 -5.82 2.15
C THR A 55 -2.34 -5.52 3.25
N LEU A 56 -1.05 -5.86 3.06
CA LEU A 56 0.00 -5.61 4.06
C LEU A 56 0.37 -4.13 4.22
N ASN A 57 0.19 -3.31 3.18
CA ASN A 57 0.70 -1.93 3.17
C ASN A 57 -0.39 -0.86 3.27
N ILE A 58 -1.66 -1.16 3.01
CA ILE A 58 -2.75 -0.19 3.02
C ILE A 58 -2.87 0.59 4.34
N SER A 59 -2.58 -0.03 5.48
CA SER A 59 -2.61 0.62 6.80
C SER A 59 -1.60 1.77 6.92
N LYS A 60 -0.49 1.73 6.19
CA LYS A 60 0.50 2.82 6.13
C LYS A 60 -0.05 4.11 5.54
N TYR A 61 -1.12 3.98 4.75
CA TYR A 61 -1.74 5.08 4.03
C TYR A 61 -3.10 5.46 4.64
N LEU A 62 -3.41 5.03 5.86
CA LEU A 62 -4.58 5.52 6.60
C LEU A 62 -4.12 6.56 7.64
N LYS A 63 -4.95 7.57 7.90
CA LYS A 63 -4.70 8.58 8.95
C LYS A 63 -5.88 8.71 9.90
N GLY A 64 -5.60 9.28 11.08
CA GLY A 64 -6.61 9.65 12.07
C GLY A 64 -7.47 8.46 12.49
N SER A 65 -8.78 8.73 12.62
CA SER A 65 -9.77 7.74 13.04
C SER A 65 -9.83 6.51 12.13
N ALA A 66 -9.50 6.63 10.84
CA ALA A 66 -9.49 5.50 9.91
C ALA A 66 -8.50 4.39 10.33
N VAL A 67 -7.35 4.74 10.93
CA VAL A 67 -6.38 3.77 11.47
C VAL A 67 -6.98 3.00 12.64
N THR A 68 -7.62 3.70 13.58
CA THR A 68 -8.25 3.07 14.75
C THR A 68 -9.33 2.08 14.35
N HIS A 69 -10.19 2.46 13.40
CA HIS A 69 -11.23 1.56 12.91
C HIS A 69 -10.69 0.39 12.09
N TYR A 70 -9.62 0.60 11.31
CA TYR A 70 -8.91 -0.47 10.62
C TYR A 70 -8.38 -1.50 11.63
N ILE A 71 -7.67 -1.07 12.68
CA ILE A 71 -7.12 -1.97 13.70
C ILE A 71 -8.23 -2.79 14.36
N ASN A 72 -9.37 -2.18 14.66
CA ASN A 72 -10.47 -2.88 15.35
C ASN A 72 -11.27 -3.84 14.44
N SER A 73 -11.23 -3.64 13.12
CA SER A 73 -12.10 -4.37 12.17
C SER A 73 -11.35 -5.32 11.24
N CYS A 74 -10.03 -5.16 11.10
CA CYS A 74 -9.25 -5.80 10.03
C CYS A 74 -8.20 -6.81 10.51
N LEU A 75 -8.16 -7.16 11.80
CA LEU A 75 -7.13 -8.05 12.38
C LEU A 75 -7.02 -9.43 11.70
N ASN A 76 -8.07 -9.90 11.01
CA ASN A 76 -8.13 -11.22 10.39
C ASN A 76 -8.36 -11.21 8.88
N ILE A 77 -8.18 -10.07 8.19
CA ILE A 77 -8.44 -9.98 6.75
C ILE A 77 -7.18 -10.31 5.96
N SER A 78 -7.24 -11.37 5.14
CA SER A 78 -6.18 -11.77 4.20
C SER A 78 -6.48 -11.38 2.75
N ASN A 79 -7.70 -10.93 2.46
CA ASN A 79 -8.17 -10.60 1.12
C ASN A 79 -8.37 -9.07 0.95
N PHE A 80 -7.83 -8.51 -0.13
CA PHE A 80 -7.94 -7.10 -0.46
C PHE A 80 -9.38 -6.65 -0.72
N ASP A 81 -10.23 -7.49 -1.33
CA ASP A 81 -11.62 -7.14 -1.62
C ASP A 81 -12.46 -7.04 -0.34
N ASP A 82 -12.28 -8.00 0.58
CA ASP A 82 -12.93 -7.98 1.89
C ASP A 82 -12.50 -6.75 2.71
N LEU A 83 -11.22 -6.39 2.60
CA LEU A 83 -10.69 -5.19 3.22
C LEU A 83 -11.33 -3.91 2.65
N CYS A 84 -11.44 -3.79 1.33
CA CYS A 84 -12.11 -2.66 0.69
C CYS A 84 -13.56 -2.52 1.18
N ASN A 85 -14.29 -3.63 1.26
CA ASN A 85 -15.66 -3.65 1.74
C ASN A 85 -15.79 -3.17 3.20
N ILE A 86 -14.85 -3.55 4.06
CA ILE A 86 -14.83 -3.13 5.47
C ILE A 86 -14.49 -1.65 5.59
N LEU A 87 -13.51 -1.15 4.83
CA LEU A 87 -13.17 0.27 4.82
C LEU A 87 -14.33 1.14 4.34
N VAL A 88 -15.08 0.70 3.33
CA VAL A 88 -16.31 1.39 2.90
C VAL A 88 -17.35 1.42 4.02
N LYS A 89 -17.56 0.31 4.73
CA LYS A 89 -18.50 0.27 5.88
C LYS A 89 -18.06 1.22 7.00
N ILE A 90 -16.77 1.25 7.34
CA ILE A 90 -16.22 2.13 8.37
C ILE A 90 -16.42 3.59 7.99
N SER A 91 -16.14 3.96 6.73
CA SER A 91 -16.24 5.36 6.30
C SER A 91 -17.63 5.98 6.51
N LYS A 92 -18.69 5.16 6.41
CA LYS A 92 -20.07 5.58 6.66
C LYS A 92 -20.37 5.87 8.13
N ASN A 93 -19.52 5.41 9.04
CA ASN A 93 -19.62 5.66 10.48
C ASN A 93 -18.66 6.76 10.97
N LEU A 94 -17.81 7.29 10.07
CA LEU A 94 -16.84 8.36 10.36
C LEU A 94 -17.36 9.77 10.00
N THR A 95 -18.50 9.85 9.33
CA THR A 95 -19.25 11.07 8.98
C THR A 95 -20.34 11.37 9.99
#